data_AF-D7BJF6-F1
#
_entry.id   AF-D7BJF6-F1
#
_cell.length_a   1.000
_cell.length_b   1.000
_cell.length_c   1.000
_cell.angle_alpha   90.00
_cell.angle_beta   90.00
_cell.angle_gamma   90.00
#
_symmetry.space_group_name_H-M   'P 1'
#
loop_
_entity.id
_entity.type
_entity.pdbx_description
1 polymer ?
#
loop_
_entity_poly.entity_id
_entity_poly.type
_entity_poly.pdbx_seq_one_letter_code
_entity_poly.pdbx_strand_id
1 'polypeptide(L)'
;MPLKFGRLGVATKTYYVQKTGFPFYDACQLVGAMHLFFGSGASSLRDLCTHWELSGPVAGANLANYGERLKGKGLERIEQTTLAVLDELEASRGAVEGFFEARPPKTEVLKKAKQEGVSRYLEPAWLTGARSPDAAQYGVLASQRGLPSKRPVPEILVATLGLTQAALAYGNDEVTTVLPVLENSVQPMTPFTTFKQRYQHRAGGAISTVFAALGILADLGLRYRIQDFAFAYHGGRGFYYSGFLGLHRLCAAFAGVKEFAHEALGYLERTRSLEAGVPLDLARLLADFLKNPSMDTLAAMARAKARVLVDEDLPVYVRAAASELLGTMVSIQEAMQMADSRQIPPPSEALVKAVGEVFRGEHEGAWIGAYINLERADKPDKFYAEVAKILSRALARAEKERKWLAKNLKEAMDSLTSEEVLSAHDQRTFPAHKTAFLLRVLASMQYQPAKLKADEPVQGEEA
;
A
#
# COMPACT_ATOMS: atom_id res chain seq x y z
N MET A 1 17.03 26.73 49.51
CA MET A 1 16.32 27.41 48.41
C MET A 1 15.83 26.36 47.43
N PRO A 2 14.51 26.21 47.21
CA PRO A 2 14.01 25.29 46.21
C PRO A 2 14.19 25.90 44.81
N LEU A 3 14.81 25.14 43.90
CA LEU A 3 14.91 25.48 42.49
C LEU A 3 13.50 25.56 41.89
N LYS A 4 13.09 26.76 41.48
CA LYS A 4 11.89 26.98 40.68
C LYS A 4 12.14 26.41 39.29
N PHE A 5 11.57 25.25 38.98
CA PHE A 5 11.37 24.83 37.60
C PHE A 5 10.36 25.79 36.97
N GLY A 6 10.86 26.80 36.23
CA GLY A 6 10.01 27.60 35.37
C GLY A 6 9.36 26.69 34.34
N ARG A 7 8.03 26.63 34.33
CA ARG A 7 7.28 26.13 33.17
C ARG A 7 7.62 27.05 32.00
N LEU A 8 8.56 26.65 31.15
CA LEU A 8 8.74 27.21 29.82
C LEU A 8 7.45 26.91 29.04
N GLY A 9 6.49 27.83 29.10
CA GLY A 9 5.30 27.80 28.25
C GLY A 9 5.76 28.04 26.82
N VAL A 10 5.98 26.98 26.06
CA VAL A 10 6.25 27.11 24.62
C VAL A 10 4.96 27.59 23.98
N ALA A 11 4.97 28.83 23.46
CA ALA A 11 3.80 29.42 22.83
C ALA A 11 3.39 28.56 21.63
N THR A 12 2.16 28.05 21.65
CA THR A 12 1.57 27.32 20.54
C THR A 12 1.06 28.31 19.51
N LYS A 13 1.39 28.10 18.23
CA LYS A 13 0.81 28.85 17.11
C LYS A 13 -0.09 27.96 16.27
N THR A 14 -1.03 28.60 15.58
CA THR A 14 -1.93 27.96 14.62
C THR A 14 -1.71 28.58 13.24
N TYR A 15 -1.57 27.73 12.22
CA TYR A 15 -1.41 28.09 10.82
C TYR A 15 -2.52 27.46 9.99
N TYR A 16 -2.91 28.14 8.89
CA TYR A 16 -4.03 27.76 8.04
C TYR A 16 -3.56 27.44 6.62
N VAL A 17 -3.64 26.18 6.20
CA VAL A 17 -3.22 25.73 4.87
C VAL A 17 -4.43 25.51 3.99
N GLN A 18 -4.58 26.30 2.92
CA GLN A 18 -5.69 26.18 1.97
C GLN A 18 -5.61 24.90 1.16
N LYS A 19 -6.75 24.24 0.94
CA LYS A 19 -6.83 23.14 -0.01
C LYS A 19 -7.14 23.66 -1.40
N THR A 20 -6.46 23.09 -2.37
CA THR A 20 -6.58 23.48 -3.77
C THR A 20 -7.46 22.54 -4.58
N GLY A 21 -7.68 21.33 -4.07
CA GLY A 21 -8.38 20.25 -4.76
C GLY A 21 -7.48 19.41 -5.66
N PHE A 22 -6.17 19.67 -5.64
CA PHE A 22 -5.15 18.90 -6.34
C PHE A 22 -4.43 18.00 -5.33
N PRO A 23 -4.75 16.69 -5.27
CA PRO A 23 -4.37 15.83 -4.15
C PRO A 23 -2.87 15.83 -3.81
N PHE A 24 -2.03 15.73 -4.84
CA PHE A 24 -0.59 15.68 -4.65
C PHE A 24 -0.01 17.03 -4.23
N TYR A 25 -0.51 18.12 -4.81
CA TYR A 25 -0.10 19.47 -4.44
C TYR A 25 -0.54 19.83 -3.02
N ASP A 26 -1.77 19.46 -2.66
CA ASP A 26 -2.34 19.63 -1.32
C ASP A 26 -1.53 18.85 -0.27
N ALA A 27 -1.15 17.60 -0.58
CA ALA A 27 -0.25 16.81 0.28
C ALA A 27 1.13 17.46 0.43
N CYS A 28 1.70 17.98 -0.67
CA CYS A 28 2.96 18.72 -0.63
C CYS A 28 2.86 19.97 0.25
N GLN A 29 1.80 20.77 0.11
CA GLN A 29 1.60 21.96 0.94
C GLN A 29 1.47 21.61 2.42
N LEU A 30 0.65 20.62 2.74
CA LEU A 30 0.43 20.20 4.12
C LEU A 30 1.73 19.75 4.79
N VAL A 31 2.45 18.84 4.13
CA VAL A 31 3.73 18.32 4.65
C VAL A 31 4.77 19.44 4.71
N GLY A 32 4.85 20.28 3.69
CA GLY A 32 5.73 21.44 3.67
C GLY A 32 5.47 22.38 4.84
N ALA A 33 4.20 22.71 5.12
CA ALA A 33 3.81 23.59 6.22
C ALA A 33 4.15 22.97 7.59
N MET A 34 3.89 21.68 7.76
CA MET A 34 4.26 20.95 8.97
C MET A 34 5.77 21.05 9.24
N HIS A 35 6.58 20.79 8.22
CA HIS A 35 8.03 20.89 8.33
C HIS A 35 8.49 22.32 8.57
N LEU A 36 7.97 23.30 7.81
CA LEU A 36 8.38 24.70 7.87
C LEU A 36 8.13 25.31 9.25
N PHE A 37 6.92 25.14 9.79
CA PHE A 37 6.48 25.84 10.99
C PHE A 37 6.85 25.11 12.27
N PHE A 38 6.69 23.79 12.28
CA PHE A 38 6.86 23.02 13.51
C PHE A 38 8.21 22.33 13.60
N GLY A 39 8.98 22.25 12.50
CA GLY A 39 10.25 21.50 12.52
C GLY A 39 10.02 20.11 13.11
N SER A 40 10.98 19.55 13.86
CA SER A 40 10.78 18.28 14.58
C SER A 40 9.77 18.33 15.73
N GLY A 41 9.16 19.50 15.99
CA GLY A 41 8.12 19.69 16.99
C GLY A 41 6.82 18.99 16.61
N ALA A 42 6.00 18.72 17.62
CA ALA A 42 4.79 17.92 17.46
C ALA A 42 3.57 18.80 17.21
N SER A 43 2.84 18.60 16.10
CA SER A 43 1.70 19.45 15.68
C SER A 43 0.38 18.69 15.56
N SER A 44 -0.73 19.25 16.02
CA SER A 44 -2.08 18.73 15.73
C SER A 44 -2.58 19.19 14.36
N LEU A 45 -3.33 18.33 13.66
CA LEU A 45 -3.95 18.62 12.36
C LEU A 45 -5.47 18.50 12.45
N ARG A 46 -6.17 19.58 12.08
CA ARG A 46 -7.61 19.59 11.89
C ARG A 46 -7.98 19.96 10.46
N ASP A 47 -8.63 19.06 9.78
CA ASP A 47 -9.24 19.18 8.47
C ASP A 47 -10.65 19.77 8.60
N LEU A 48 -10.82 20.95 8.00
CA LEU A 48 -12.08 21.70 7.94
C LEU A 48 -12.63 21.78 6.50
N CYS A 49 -12.39 20.73 5.70
CA CYS A 49 -12.77 20.55 4.31
C CYS A 49 -12.09 21.50 3.32
N THR A 50 -12.17 22.81 3.54
CA THR A 50 -11.60 23.87 2.68
C THR A 50 -10.14 24.18 2.98
N HIS A 51 -9.72 23.92 4.22
CA HIS A 51 -8.38 24.18 4.71
C HIS A 51 -8.05 23.24 5.86
N TRP A 52 -6.76 23.17 6.19
CA TRP A 52 -6.25 22.53 7.39
C TRP A 52 -5.82 23.58 8.41
N GLU A 53 -6.15 23.34 9.68
CA GLU A 53 -5.57 24.04 10.83
C GLU A 53 -4.44 23.18 11.39
N LEU A 54 -3.22 23.72 11.38
CA LEU A 54 -2.06 23.11 12.00
C LEU A 54 -1.72 23.88 13.26
N SER A 55 -1.65 23.20 14.42
CA SER A 55 -1.33 23.86 15.69
C SER A 55 -0.23 23.14 16.45
N GLY A 56 0.68 23.87 17.08
CA GLY A 56 1.79 23.25 17.81
C GLY A 56 2.85 24.24 18.31
N PRO A 57 3.88 23.76 19.02
CA PRO A 57 5.02 24.55 19.42
C PRO A 57 5.88 24.88 18.19
N VAL A 58 6.13 26.17 17.97
CA VAL A 58 6.96 26.62 16.84
C VAL A 58 8.41 26.26 17.12
N ALA A 59 8.99 25.40 16.28
CA ALA A 59 10.42 25.11 16.29
C ALA A 59 11.09 25.49 14.97
N GLY A 60 10.32 25.53 13.88
CA GLY A 60 10.83 25.88 12.55
C GLY A 60 11.70 24.81 11.89
N ALA A 61 11.80 24.83 10.56
CA ALA A 61 12.73 23.96 9.84
C ALA A 61 14.14 24.58 9.69
N ASN A 62 15.18 23.74 9.66
CA ASN A 62 16.48 24.09 9.09
C ASN A 62 16.48 23.73 7.60
N LEU A 63 16.38 24.74 6.73
CA LEU A 63 16.17 24.58 5.29
C LEU A 63 17.39 23.99 4.56
N ALA A 64 18.61 24.18 5.08
CA ALA A 64 19.84 23.67 4.48
C ALA A 64 19.83 22.14 4.29
N ASN A 65 19.27 21.40 5.25
CA ASN A 65 19.19 19.93 5.20
C ASN A 65 18.27 19.42 4.07
N TYR A 66 17.35 20.25 3.58
CA TYR A 66 16.42 19.87 2.52
C TYR A 66 17.05 20.00 1.13
N GLY A 67 17.95 20.97 0.95
CA GLY A 67 18.74 21.12 -0.27
C GLY A 67 19.66 19.91 -0.53
N GLU A 68 20.30 19.38 0.51
CA GLU A 68 21.10 18.15 0.39
C GLU A 68 20.26 16.92 0.04
N ARG A 69 19.07 16.79 0.66
CA ARG A 69 18.14 15.69 0.36
C ARG A 69 17.63 15.75 -1.08
N LEU A 70 17.37 16.95 -1.61
CA LEU A 70 17.00 17.12 -3.02
C LEU A 70 18.11 16.66 -3.97
N LYS A 71 19.36 17.10 -3.73
CA LYS A 71 20.53 16.69 -4.51
C LYS A 71 20.76 15.18 -4.45
N GLY A 72 20.63 14.60 -3.26
CA GLY A 72 20.72 13.15 -3.08
C GLY A 72 19.67 12.37 -3.86
N LYS A 73 18.52 12.99 -4.17
CA LYS A 73 17.39 12.39 -4.87
C LYS A 73 17.44 12.49 -6.39
N GLY A 74 18.34 13.29 -6.98
CA GLY A 74 18.30 13.53 -8.43
C GLY A 74 17.16 14.49 -8.83
N LEU A 75 16.50 15.10 -7.84
CA LEU A 75 15.41 16.07 -8.05
C LEU A 75 15.95 17.48 -8.26
N GLU A 76 17.24 17.71 -8.02
CA GLU A 76 17.96 18.93 -8.43
C GLU A 76 18.00 19.08 -9.95
N ARG A 77 17.87 17.97 -10.70
CA ARG A 77 17.75 17.95 -12.16
C ARG A 77 16.34 18.29 -12.66
N ILE A 78 15.34 18.27 -11.77
CA ILE A 78 14.03 18.92 -12.02
C ILE A 78 14.25 20.43 -11.83
N GLU A 79 15.08 20.95 -12.75
CA GLU A 79 15.62 22.30 -12.92
C GLU A 79 16.26 22.97 -11.68
N GLN A 80 17.30 23.75 -11.95
CA GLN A 80 17.99 24.67 -11.02
C GLN A 80 17.03 25.57 -10.19
N THR A 81 15.75 25.63 -10.57
CA THR A 81 14.64 26.32 -9.91
C THR A 81 14.24 25.74 -8.55
N THR A 82 14.32 24.43 -8.30
CA THR A 82 13.87 23.86 -7.01
C THR A 82 14.77 24.30 -5.85
N LEU A 83 16.09 24.38 -6.09
CA LEU A 83 17.04 24.91 -5.11
C LEU A 83 16.85 26.42 -4.91
N ALA A 84 16.71 27.18 -6.00
CA ALA A 84 16.44 28.61 -5.94
C ALA A 84 15.15 28.95 -5.18
N VAL A 85 14.12 28.11 -5.28
CA VAL A 85 12.86 28.23 -4.54
C VAL A 85 13.06 27.99 -3.03
N LEU A 86 13.95 27.08 -2.64
CA LEU A 86 14.29 26.91 -1.22
C LEU A 86 15.08 28.10 -0.67
N ASP A 87 16.00 28.66 -1.47
CA ASP A 87 16.74 29.87 -1.10
C ASP A 87 15.79 31.08 -0.96
N GLU A 88 14.80 31.21 -1.87
CA GLU A 88 13.74 32.23 -1.78
C GLU A 88 12.85 32.03 -0.55
N LEU A 89 12.50 30.78 -0.20
CA LEU A 89 11.75 30.46 1.02
C LEU A 89 12.51 30.88 2.27
N GLU A 90 13.83 30.65 2.31
CA GLU A 90 14.66 31.09 3.42
C GLU A 90 14.71 32.63 3.52
N ALA A 91 14.91 33.31 2.40
CA ALA A 91 14.96 34.77 2.35
C ALA A 91 13.63 35.46 2.70
N SER A 92 12.50 34.82 2.39
CA SER A 92 11.14 35.37 2.58
C SER A 92 10.36 34.77 3.75
N ARG A 93 11.03 33.98 4.61
CA ARG A 93 10.41 33.14 5.65
C ARG A 93 9.37 33.87 6.51
N GLY A 94 9.70 35.06 7.03
CA GLY A 94 8.77 35.81 7.88
C GLY A 94 7.49 36.24 7.16
N ALA A 95 7.59 36.60 5.88
CA ALA A 95 6.43 36.94 5.05
C ALA A 95 5.59 35.70 4.73
N VAL A 96 6.25 34.56 4.50
CA VAL A 96 5.58 33.26 4.32
C VAL A 96 4.84 32.85 5.60
N GLU A 97 5.50 32.88 6.76
CA GLU A 97 4.86 32.57 8.04
C GLU A 97 3.64 33.46 8.30
N GLY A 98 3.76 34.78 8.11
CA GLY A 98 2.64 35.72 8.27
C GLY A 98 1.46 35.46 7.33
N PHE A 99 1.72 34.94 6.12
CA PHE A 99 0.66 34.55 5.18
C PHE A 99 -0.18 33.39 5.73
N PHE A 100 0.45 32.38 6.34
CA PHE A 100 -0.24 31.20 6.88
C PHE A 100 -0.82 31.44 8.30
N GLU A 101 -0.37 32.46 9.03
CA GLU A 101 -0.99 32.89 10.30
C GLU A 101 -2.35 33.58 10.06
N ALA A 102 -2.52 34.23 8.92
CA ALA A 102 -3.77 34.88 8.57
C ALA A 102 -4.85 33.80 8.34
N ARG A 103 -5.89 33.80 9.21
CA ARG A 103 -7.08 32.96 8.98
C ARG A 103 -7.62 33.31 7.60
N PRO A 104 -7.86 32.31 6.73
CA PRO A 104 -8.16 32.60 5.34
C PRO A 104 -9.38 33.50 5.23
N PRO A 105 -9.28 34.68 4.58
CA PRO A 105 -10.43 35.52 4.38
C PRO A 105 -11.44 34.73 3.53
N LYS A 106 -12.73 34.85 3.87
CA LYS A 106 -13.81 34.37 3.00
C LYS A 106 -13.62 35.02 1.63
N THR A 107 -13.14 34.26 0.65
CA THR A 107 -13.24 34.51 -0.80
C THR A 107 -12.62 35.78 -1.42
N GLU A 108 -12.18 36.80 -0.67
CA GLU A 108 -11.97 38.13 -1.28
C GLU A 108 -10.54 38.60 -1.60
N VAL A 109 -9.46 37.86 -1.30
CA VAL A 109 -8.11 38.36 -1.62
C VAL A 109 -7.22 37.32 -2.29
N LEU A 110 -7.43 37.13 -3.59
CA LEU A 110 -6.36 36.68 -4.49
C LEU A 110 -6.08 37.79 -5.50
N LYS A 111 -5.40 38.86 -5.04
CA LYS A 111 -4.65 39.72 -5.97
C LYS A 111 -3.58 38.84 -6.62
N LYS A 112 -3.87 38.46 -7.87
CA LYS A 112 -3.13 37.56 -8.74
C LYS A 112 -1.63 37.92 -8.78
N ALA A 113 -0.75 36.95 -8.50
CA ALA A 113 0.67 37.07 -8.80
C ALA A 113 0.89 37.24 -10.32
N LYS A 114 1.86 38.09 -10.71
CA LYS A 114 2.30 38.28 -12.10
C LYS A 114 2.94 36.99 -12.64
N GLN A 115 2.79 36.79 -13.95
CA GLN A 115 3.03 35.55 -14.71
C GLN A 115 4.47 35.02 -14.74
N GLU A 116 5.47 35.71 -14.21
CA GLU A 116 6.86 35.51 -14.65
C GLU A 116 7.75 34.70 -13.70
N GLY A 117 7.25 34.22 -12.56
CA GLY A 117 8.09 33.52 -11.56
C GLY A 117 7.61 32.15 -11.09
N VAL A 118 6.48 31.63 -11.60
CA VAL A 118 5.92 30.38 -11.09
C VAL A 118 6.46 29.19 -11.88
N SER A 119 7.20 28.34 -11.20
CA SER A 119 7.73 27.09 -11.72
C SER A 119 6.64 26.23 -12.37
N ARG A 120 6.87 25.83 -13.62
CA ARG A 120 6.03 24.89 -14.40
C ARG A 120 5.73 23.57 -13.68
N TYR A 121 6.51 23.24 -12.64
CA TYR A 121 6.38 22.02 -11.84
C TYR A 121 5.28 22.08 -10.78
N LEU A 122 4.69 23.25 -10.54
CA LEU A 122 3.64 23.47 -9.56
C LEU A 122 2.40 24.09 -10.19
N GLU A 123 2.28 24.04 -11.52
CA GLU A 123 1.08 24.48 -12.22
C GLU A 123 0.02 23.39 -12.10
N PRO A 124 -1.02 23.57 -11.26
CA PRO A 124 -2.00 22.51 -11.02
C PRO A 124 -2.84 22.20 -12.28
N ALA A 125 -2.76 23.08 -13.28
CA ALA A 125 -3.39 22.94 -14.59
C ALA A 125 -2.90 21.74 -15.43
N TRP A 126 -1.72 21.19 -15.13
CA TRP A 126 -1.16 20.04 -15.85
C TRP A 126 -1.44 18.69 -15.15
N LEU A 127 -2.06 18.74 -13.97
CA LEU A 127 -2.44 17.58 -13.19
C LEU A 127 -3.77 17.01 -13.71
N THR A 128 -3.73 16.31 -14.83
CA THR A 128 -4.84 15.43 -15.23
C THR A 128 -4.79 14.15 -14.38
N GLY A 129 -5.93 13.63 -13.91
CA GLY A 129 -5.98 12.28 -13.34
C GLY A 129 -7.23 11.83 -12.59
N ALA A 130 -7.25 10.52 -12.28
CA ALA A 130 -8.35 9.81 -11.65
C ALA A 130 -8.63 10.40 -10.25
N ARG A 131 -9.88 10.84 -10.09
CA ARG A 131 -10.42 11.52 -8.92
C ARG A 131 -10.89 10.44 -7.94
N SER A 132 -10.65 10.63 -6.65
CA SER A 132 -11.22 9.74 -5.61
C SER A 132 -12.73 9.55 -5.84
N PRO A 133 -13.33 8.39 -5.53
CA PRO A 133 -14.79 8.23 -5.49
C PRO A 133 -15.47 9.32 -4.65
N ASP A 134 -14.77 9.84 -3.62
CA ASP A 134 -15.25 10.91 -2.74
C ASP A 134 -15.04 12.32 -3.30
N ALA A 135 -14.56 12.48 -4.54
CA ALA A 135 -14.50 13.79 -5.19
C ALA A 135 -15.87 14.49 -5.26
N ALA A 136 -16.97 13.72 -5.17
CA ALA A 136 -18.32 14.23 -5.04
C ALA A 136 -18.65 14.80 -3.63
N GLN A 137 -18.06 14.25 -2.55
CA GLN A 137 -18.27 14.75 -1.18
C GLN A 137 -17.68 16.15 -0.99
N TYR A 138 -16.57 16.42 -1.67
CA TYR A 138 -15.86 17.68 -1.57
C TYR A 138 -16.19 18.62 -2.74
N GLY A 139 -17.45 18.79 -3.12
CA GLY A 139 -17.90 19.45 -4.37
C GLY A 139 -17.31 20.83 -4.76
N VAL A 140 -16.46 21.43 -3.92
CA VAL A 140 -15.66 22.65 -4.17
C VAL A 140 -14.21 22.35 -4.63
N LEU A 141 -13.69 21.14 -4.39
CA LEU A 141 -12.33 20.68 -4.67
C LEU A 141 -12.16 20.01 -6.05
N ALA A 142 -13.26 19.79 -6.80
CA ALA A 142 -13.18 19.26 -8.15
C ALA A 142 -12.70 20.35 -9.10
N SER A 143 -11.39 20.47 -9.32
CA SER A 143 -10.86 21.40 -10.33
C SER A 143 -11.49 21.08 -11.70
N GLN A 144 -12.13 22.06 -12.32
CA GLN A 144 -12.56 21.95 -13.71
C GLN A 144 -11.31 21.83 -14.57
N ARG A 145 -11.28 20.85 -15.49
CA ARG A 145 -10.14 20.64 -16.41
C ARG A 145 -9.76 21.96 -17.08
N GLY A 146 -8.47 22.28 -17.10
CA GLY A 146 -7.91 23.34 -17.97
C GLY A 146 -8.00 24.77 -17.43
N LEU A 147 -8.31 25.00 -16.15
CA LEU A 147 -8.21 26.34 -15.56
C LEU A 147 -6.84 26.54 -14.86
N PRO A 148 -6.00 27.50 -15.30
CA PRO A 148 -4.78 27.85 -14.60
C PRO A 148 -5.12 28.42 -13.23
N SER A 149 -4.85 27.65 -12.16
CA SER A 149 -4.95 28.20 -10.80
C SER A 149 -3.67 28.98 -10.51
N LYS A 150 -3.72 30.31 -10.59
CA LYS A 150 -2.63 31.18 -10.14
C LYS A 150 -2.51 31.04 -8.61
N ARG A 151 -1.42 30.44 -8.13
CA ARG A 151 -1.17 30.24 -6.70
C ARG A 151 -0.33 31.39 -6.13
N PRO A 152 -0.58 31.80 -4.87
CA PRO A 152 0.33 32.69 -4.13
C PRO A 152 1.73 32.10 -4.05
N VAL A 153 2.75 32.96 -4.08
CA VAL A 153 4.16 32.53 -3.94
C VAL A 153 4.39 31.77 -2.64
N PRO A 154 3.92 32.22 -1.45
CA PRO A 154 4.09 31.46 -0.20
C PRO A 154 3.61 30.00 -0.27
N GLU A 155 2.48 29.76 -0.94
CA GLU A 155 1.92 28.42 -1.16
C GLU A 155 2.82 27.53 -2.02
N ILE A 156 3.44 28.10 -3.05
CA ILE A 156 4.37 27.42 -3.97
C ILE A 156 5.67 27.08 -3.24
N LEU A 157 6.21 28.03 -2.46
CA LEU A 157 7.44 27.84 -1.69
C LEU A 157 7.26 26.70 -0.66
N VAL A 158 6.14 26.70 0.06
CA VAL A 158 5.81 25.65 1.04
C VAL A 158 5.57 24.29 0.37
N ALA A 159 4.83 24.23 -0.74
CA ALA A 159 4.64 22.98 -1.48
C ALA A 159 5.96 22.37 -1.93
N THR A 160 6.92 23.20 -2.38
CA THR A 160 8.25 22.76 -2.78
C THR A 160 9.00 22.10 -1.63
N LEU A 161 8.92 22.67 -0.43
CA LEU A 161 9.49 22.05 0.76
C LEU A 161 8.87 20.67 1.03
N GLY A 162 7.56 20.51 0.88
CA GLY A 162 6.90 19.21 1.06
C GLY A 162 7.27 18.18 -0.01
N LEU A 163 7.46 18.61 -1.25
CA LEU A 163 7.94 17.73 -2.34
C LEU A 163 9.26 17.05 -1.98
N THR A 164 10.15 17.75 -1.27
CA THR A 164 11.43 17.17 -0.82
C THR A 164 11.24 15.96 0.11
N GLN A 165 10.06 15.79 0.73
CA GLN A 165 9.76 14.68 1.64
C GLN A 165 9.19 13.47 0.93
N ALA A 166 8.73 13.60 -0.30
CA ALA A 166 8.07 12.54 -1.01
C ALA A 166 8.99 11.35 -1.34
N ALA A 167 8.39 10.15 -1.41
CA ALA A 167 9.05 8.96 -1.93
C ALA A 167 9.14 9.02 -3.45
N LEU A 168 10.19 8.45 -4.03
CA LEU A 168 10.36 8.27 -5.45
C LEU A 168 10.22 6.80 -5.81
N ALA A 169 9.36 6.50 -6.76
CA ALA A 169 9.13 5.18 -7.34
C ALA A 169 9.61 5.19 -8.80
N TYR A 170 10.58 4.35 -9.14
CA TYR A 170 11.17 4.29 -10.48
C TYR A 170 10.58 3.15 -11.31
N GLY A 171 10.31 3.41 -12.59
CA GLY A 171 9.94 2.39 -13.58
C GLY A 171 10.55 2.73 -14.94
N ASN A 172 11.57 1.99 -15.36
CA ASN A 172 12.32 2.19 -16.62
C ASN A 172 12.67 3.67 -16.89
N ASP A 173 11.84 4.41 -17.64
CA ASP A 173 12.03 5.83 -18.01
C ASP A 173 11.15 6.82 -17.22
N GLU A 174 10.32 6.29 -16.34
CA GLU A 174 9.29 6.99 -15.60
C GLU A 174 9.66 7.04 -14.13
N VAL A 175 9.37 8.15 -13.47
CA VAL A 175 9.40 8.13 -12.01
C VAL A 175 8.18 8.84 -11.43
N THR A 176 7.70 8.28 -10.33
CA THR A 176 6.47 8.68 -9.67
C THR A 176 6.84 9.13 -8.27
N THR A 177 6.35 10.30 -7.90
CA THR A 177 6.51 10.85 -6.56
C THR A 177 5.27 10.52 -5.73
N VAL A 178 5.42 10.03 -4.51
CA VAL A 178 4.33 9.55 -3.64
C VAL A 178 4.39 10.20 -2.26
N LEU A 179 3.25 10.66 -1.76
CA LEU A 179 3.07 11.22 -0.42
C LEU A 179 1.82 10.62 0.25
N PRO A 180 1.86 10.38 1.58
CA PRO A 180 0.68 9.99 2.32
C PRO A 180 -0.30 11.17 2.43
N VAL A 181 -1.59 10.86 2.40
CA VAL A 181 -2.68 11.79 2.70
C VAL A 181 -3.14 11.46 4.11
N LEU A 182 -2.95 12.41 5.02
CA LEU A 182 -3.21 12.20 6.44
C LEU A 182 -4.69 12.38 6.73
N GLU A 183 -5.21 11.52 7.60
CA GLU A 183 -6.52 11.75 8.20
C GLU A 183 -6.41 12.84 9.29
N ASN A 184 -7.55 13.46 9.59
CA ASN A 184 -7.75 14.28 10.78
C ASN A 184 -7.05 13.69 12.01
N SER A 185 -6.09 14.42 12.60
CA SER A 185 -5.31 13.93 13.73
C SER A 185 -5.24 14.97 14.84
N VAL A 186 -5.92 14.67 15.95
CA VAL A 186 -5.81 15.42 17.20
C VAL A 186 -4.46 15.12 17.90
N GLN A 187 -3.76 14.07 17.48
CA GLN A 187 -2.48 13.70 18.08
C GLN A 187 -1.31 14.54 17.53
N PRO A 188 -0.30 14.84 18.37
CA PRO A 188 0.89 15.55 17.94
C PRO A 188 1.64 14.79 16.85
N MET A 189 1.78 15.41 15.69
CA MET A 189 2.47 14.85 14.54
C MET A 189 3.88 15.41 14.42
N THR A 190 4.84 14.52 14.20
CA THR A 190 6.21 14.91 13.83
C THR A 190 6.41 14.89 12.31
N PRO A 191 7.34 15.65 11.74
CA PRO A 191 7.62 15.61 10.31
C PRO A 191 8.25 14.30 9.84
N PHE A 192 7.99 13.94 8.58
CA PHE A 192 8.34 12.64 8.02
C PHE A 192 9.82 12.53 7.65
N THR A 193 10.61 11.90 8.52
CA THR A 193 12.03 11.62 8.25
C THR A 193 12.37 10.14 8.24
N THR A 194 11.38 9.27 8.49
CA THR A 194 11.63 7.88 8.87
C THR A 194 11.58 6.87 7.72
N PHE A 195 10.92 7.20 6.60
CA PHE A 195 10.70 6.20 5.55
C PHE A 195 11.73 6.25 4.41
N LYS A 196 11.98 5.09 3.80
CA LYS A 196 12.87 4.97 2.64
C LYS A 196 12.36 5.83 1.49
N GLN A 197 13.22 6.65 0.90
CA GLN A 197 12.75 7.65 -0.08
C GLN A 197 12.85 7.21 -1.54
N ARG A 198 13.36 6.01 -1.82
CA ARG A 198 13.55 5.49 -3.19
C ARG A 198 13.12 4.03 -3.28
N TYR A 199 12.24 3.75 -4.24
CA TYR A 199 11.66 2.44 -4.51
C TYR A 199 11.78 2.12 -5.99
N GLN A 200 12.18 0.91 -6.30
CA GLN A 200 12.27 0.41 -7.67
C GLN A 200 11.93 -1.07 -7.66
N HIS A 201 11.17 -1.50 -8.66
CA HIS A 201 10.76 -2.88 -8.83
C HIS A 201 10.82 -3.26 -10.31
N ARG A 202 11.47 -4.38 -10.64
CA ARG A 202 11.63 -4.84 -12.04
C ARG A 202 10.32 -5.12 -12.76
N ALA A 203 9.25 -5.42 -12.01
CA ALA A 203 7.95 -5.71 -12.61
C ALA A 203 7.22 -4.50 -13.23
N GLY A 204 7.67 -3.26 -12.95
CA GLY A 204 7.18 -2.03 -13.60
C GLY A 204 6.92 -0.84 -12.67
N GLY A 205 6.75 0.36 -13.24
CA GLY A 205 6.58 1.62 -12.49
C GLY A 205 5.31 1.69 -11.63
N ALA A 206 4.21 1.09 -12.10
CA ALA A 206 2.97 0.99 -11.31
C ALA A 206 3.20 0.22 -9.99
N ILE A 207 4.00 -0.85 -10.03
CA ILE A 207 4.30 -1.67 -8.85
C ILE A 207 5.28 -0.96 -7.94
N SER A 208 6.30 -0.30 -8.49
CA SER A 208 7.19 0.55 -7.69
C SER A 208 6.41 1.61 -6.89
N THR A 209 5.30 2.11 -7.46
CA THR A 209 4.44 3.11 -6.82
C THR A 209 3.64 2.51 -5.64
N VAL A 210 3.05 1.33 -5.81
CA VAL A 210 2.38 0.61 -4.72
C VAL A 210 3.38 0.18 -3.65
N PHE A 211 4.56 -0.30 -4.06
CA PHE A 211 5.66 -0.66 -3.18
C PHE A 211 6.10 0.53 -2.32
N ALA A 212 6.22 1.73 -2.91
CA ALA A 212 6.51 2.95 -2.16
C ALA A 212 5.42 3.29 -1.14
N ALA A 213 4.14 3.18 -1.52
CA ALA A 213 3.02 3.44 -0.63
C ALA A 213 2.99 2.48 0.56
N LEU A 214 3.22 1.17 0.34
CA LEU A 214 3.32 0.19 1.42
C LEU A 214 4.50 0.45 2.36
N GLY A 215 5.66 0.84 1.82
CA GLY A 215 6.83 1.22 2.64
C GLY A 215 6.51 2.42 3.54
N ILE A 216 5.90 3.47 2.96
CA ILE A 216 5.43 4.61 3.74
C ILE A 216 4.40 4.16 4.80
N LEU A 217 3.45 3.30 4.44
CA LEU A 217 2.42 2.80 5.37
C LEU A 217 3.03 2.02 6.53
N ALA A 218 4.02 1.17 6.29
CA ALA A 218 4.71 0.41 7.33
C ALA A 218 5.46 1.34 8.30
N ASP A 219 6.15 2.36 7.77
CA ASP A 219 6.95 3.28 8.56
C ASP A 219 6.12 4.34 9.31
N LEU A 220 5.09 4.88 8.66
CA LEU A 220 4.29 6.00 9.18
C LEU A 220 2.96 5.57 9.76
N GLY A 221 2.34 4.49 9.27
CA GLY A 221 1.00 4.07 9.66
C GLY A 221 0.87 3.73 11.15
N LEU A 222 1.96 3.37 11.81
CA LEU A 222 2.00 3.18 13.27
C LEU A 222 1.83 4.48 14.07
N ARG A 223 2.18 5.62 13.47
CA ARG A 223 2.21 6.93 14.12
C ARG A 223 1.10 7.85 13.63
N TYR A 224 0.67 7.66 12.39
CA TYR A 224 -0.28 8.53 11.70
C TYR A 224 -1.38 7.70 11.06
N ARG A 225 -2.62 8.17 11.17
CA ARG A 225 -3.69 7.65 10.33
C ARG A 225 -3.55 8.20 8.93
N ILE A 226 -3.40 7.30 7.97
CA ILE A 226 -3.27 7.62 6.55
C ILE A 226 -4.62 7.28 5.91
N GLN A 227 -5.19 8.21 5.17
CA GLN A 227 -6.45 8.04 4.46
C GLN A 227 -6.23 7.43 3.07
N ASP A 228 -5.22 7.87 2.34
CA ASP A 228 -4.82 7.35 1.02
C ASP A 228 -3.39 7.87 0.71
N PHE A 229 -2.94 7.70 -0.52
CA PHE A 229 -1.68 8.20 -1.03
C PHE A 229 -1.92 9.05 -2.27
N ALA A 230 -1.34 10.24 -2.28
CA ALA A 230 -1.30 11.09 -3.46
C ALA A 230 -0.03 10.81 -4.24
N PHE A 231 -0.11 10.84 -5.56
CA PHE A 231 1.04 10.63 -6.43
C PHE A 231 1.10 11.65 -7.56
N ALA A 232 2.30 11.91 -8.06
CA ALA A 232 2.54 12.65 -9.28
C ALA A 232 3.60 11.95 -10.14
N TYR A 233 3.27 11.73 -11.40
CA TYR A 233 4.12 11.13 -12.40
C TYR A 233 4.98 12.18 -13.10
N HIS A 234 6.25 11.85 -13.31
CA HIS A 234 7.19 12.66 -14.05
C HIS A 234 7.96 11.89 -15.11
N GLY A 235 8.42 12.65 -16.09
CA GLY A 235 9.25 12.21 -17.21
C GLY A 235 10.06 13.39 -17.74
N GLY A 236 10.73 13.22 -18.88
CA GLY A 236 11.77 14.15 -19.35
C GLY A 236 11.36 15.62 -19.56
N ARG A 237 10.07 15.95 -19.63
CA ARG A 237 9.55 17.32 -19.79
C ARG A 237 8.81 17.87 -18.57
N GLY A 238 8.75 17.14 -17.45
CA GLY A 238 8.09 17.58 -16.20
C GLY A 238 7.03 16.63 -15.67
N PHE A 239 6.05 17.14 -14.93
CA PHE A 239 4.92 16.35 -14.40
C PHE A 239 3.82 16.20 -15.46
N TYR A 240 3.28 15.00 -15.60
CA TYR A 240 2.26 14.70 -16.63
C TYR A 240 0.89 14.34 -16.04
N TYR A 241 0.87 13.73 -14.85
CA TYR A 241 -0.32 13.09 -14.32
C TYR A 241 -0.24 13.00 -12.79
N SER A 242 -1.34 13.25 -12.09
CA SER A 242 -1.39 13.08 -10.63
C SER A 242 -2.79 12.71 -10.15
N GLY A 243 -2.87 12.17 -8.95
CA GLY A 243 -4.14 11.83 -8.32
C GLY A 243 -3.93 11.07 -7.02
N PHE A 244 -4.95 10.28 -6.67
CA PHE A 244 -4.86 9.32 -5.57
C PHE A 244 -4.52 7.92 -6.10
N LEU A 245 -3.73 7.16 -5.36
CA LEU A 245 -3.44 5.77 -5.70
C LEU A 245 -4.68 4.89 -5.56
N GLY A 246 -5.64 5.29 -4.71
CA GLY A 246 -6.87 4.53 -4.49
C GLY A 246 -6.72 3.45 -3.42
N LEU A 247 -5.69 3.56 -2.57
CA LEU A 247 -5.43 2.61 -1.48
C LEU A 247 -6.26 2.90 -0.22
N HIS A 248 -7.27 3.79 -0.32
CA HIS A 248 -8.16 4.13 0.79
C HIS A 248 -8.81 2.91 1.47
N ARG A 249 -9.14 1.84 0.74
CA ARG A 249 -9.69 0.60 1.33
C ARG A 249 -8.66 -0.13 2.20
N LEU A 250 -7.43 -0.22 1.72
CA LEU A 250 -6.29 -0.76 2.47
C LEU A 250 -6.08 0.07 3.75
N CYS A 251 -6.09 1.39 3.61
CA CYS A 251 -5.93 2.34 4.70
C CYS A 251 -7.09 2.33 5.70
N ALA A 252 -8.34 2.11 5.27
CA ALA A 252 -9.52 2.12 6.13
C ALA A 252 -9.61 0.86 7.01
N ALA A 253 -9.12 -0.29 6.52
CA ALA A 253 -9.14 -1.56 7.21
C ALA A 253 -7.96 -1.75 8.21
N PHE A 254 -7.33 -0.64 8.60
CA PHE A 254 -6.00 -0.53 9.20
C PHE A 254 -5.70 -1.42 10.42
N ALA A 255 -6.71 -1.78 11.22
CA ALA A 255 -6.50 -2.57 12.42
C ALA A 255 -6.29 -4.08 12.16
N GLY A 256 -6.79 -4.60 11.03
CA GLY A 256 -6.52 -5.99 10.60
C GLY A 256 -5.58 -6.06 9.40
N VAL A 257 -5.73 -5.15 8.43
CA VAL A 257 -5.00 -5.19 7.16
C VAL A 257 -3.50 -4.86 7.28
N LYS A 258 -3.02 -4.56 8.48
CA LYS A 258 -1.61 -4.23 8.71
C LYS A 258 -0.71 -5.43 8.46
N GLU A 259 -1.07 -6.61 8.94
CA GLU A 259 -0.33 -7.86 8.76
C GLU A 259 -0.19 -8.18 7.27
N PHE A 260 -1.31 -8.16 6.54
CA PHE A 260 -1.30 -8.35 5.09
C PHE A 260 -0.46 -7.32 4.35
N ALA A 261 -0.52 -6.03 4.73
CA ALA A 261 0.30 -4.98 4.11
C ALA A 261 1.81 -5.18 4.37
N HIS A 262 2.19 -5.67 5.55
CA HIS A 262 3.58 -5.98 5.88
C HIS A 262 4.08 -7.22 5.12
N GLU A 263 3.26 -8.27 5.03
CA GLU A 263 3.56 -9.48 4.23
C GLU A 263 3.73 -9.11 2.75
N ALA A 264 2.81 -8.29 2.22
CA ALA A 264 2.86 -7.76 0.86
C ALA A 264 4.14 -6.96 0.61
N LEU A 265 4.51 -6.07 1.54
CA LEU A 265 5.74 -5.29 1.47
C LEU A 265 6.97 -6.21 1.45
N GLY A 266 7.04 -7.18 2.36
CA GLY A 266 8.15 -8.12 2.45
C GLY A 266 8.30 -8.99 1.19
N TYR A 267 7.19 -9.41 0.58
CA TYR A 267 7.22 -10.13 -0.70
C TYR A 267 7.76 -9.25 -1.84
N LEU A 268 7.29 -8.00 -1.97
CA LEU A 268 7.78 -7.06 -2.99
C LEU A 268 9.27 -6.75 -2.79
N GLU A 269 9.74 -6.64 -1.55
CA GLU A 269 11.16 -6.44 -1.27
C GLU A 269 12.03 -7.62 -1.73
N ARG A 270 11.58 -8.84 -1.46
CA ARG A 270 12.29 -10.08 -1.82
C ARG A 270 12.29 -10.34 -3.33
N THR A 271 11.27 -9.87 -4.05
CA THR A 271 11.10 -10.13 -5.49
C THR A 271 11.53 -8.98 -6.40
N ARG A 272 11.86 -7.80 -5.83
CA ARG A 272 12.16 -6.58 -6.59
C ARG A 272 13.24 -6.72 -7.67
N SER A 273 14.21 -7.60 -7.47
CA SER A 273 15.38 -7.78 -8.34
C SER A 273 15.35 -9.08 -9.13
N LEU A 274 14.31 -9.90 -9.01
CA LEU A 274 14.21 -11.16 -9.75
C LEU A 274 14.00 -10.91 -11.24
N GLU A 275 14.39 -11.88 -12.06
CA GLU A 275 14.16 -11.86 -13.50
C GLU A 275 12.68 -12.12 -13.83
N ALA A 276 12.30 -11.88 -15.10
CA ALA A 276 10.93 -12.06 -15.55
C ALA A 276 10.43 -13.49 -15.33
N GLY A 277 9.19 -13.62 -14.86
CA GLY A 277 8.58 -14.92 -14.59
C GLY A 277 7.48 -14.83 -13.54
N VAL A 278 7.09 -16.00 -13.02
CA VAL A 278 6.00 -16.17 -12.06
C VAL A 278 6.12 -15.25 -10.82
N PRO A 279 7.31 -15.03 -10.22
CA PRO A 279 7.42 -14.13 -9.05
C PRO A 279 7.02 -12.68 -9.35
N LEU A 280 7.41 -12.16 -10.52
CA LEU A 280 7.05 -10.80 -10.95
C LEU A 280 5.57 -10.69 -11.33
N ASP A 281 4.99 -11.77 -11.87
CA ASP A 281 3.54 -11.83 -12.13
C ASP A 281 2.73 -11.84 -10.84
N LEU A 282 3.17 -12.57 -9.81
CA LEU A 282 2.54 -12.50 -8.48
C LEU A 282 2.69 -11.09 -7.87
N ALA A 283 3.83 -10.43 -8.04
CA ALA A 283 4.02 -9.04 -7.59
C ALA A 283 3.07 -8.06 -8.30
N ARG A 284 2.83 -8.24 -9.61
CA ARG A 284 1.83 -7.48 -10.39
C ARG A 284 0.44 -7.66 -9.82
N LEU A 285 0.01 -8.92 -9.69
CA LEU A 285 -1.32 -9.27 -9.19
C LEU A 285 -1.55 -8.76 -7.77
N LEU A 286 -0.52 -8.81 -6.91
CA LEU A 286 -0.56 -8.24 -5.57
C LEU A 286 -0.78 -6.71 -5.60
N ALA A 287 0.00 -5.99 -6.41
CA ALA A 287 -0.14 -4.55 -6.53
C ALA A 287 -1.52 -4.14 -7.09
N ASP A 288 -2.02 -4.88 -8.08
CA ASP A 288 -3.34 -4.66 -8.66
C ASP A 288 -4.45 -4.91 -7.64
N PHE A 289 -4.33 -5.98 -6.84
CA PHE A 289 -5.28 -6.29 -5.77
C PHE A 289 -5.31 -5.21 -4.69
N LEU A 290 -4.15 -4.71 -4.25
CA LEU A 290 -4.07 -3.64 -3.25
C LEU A 290 -4.78 -2.36 -3.73
N LYS A 291 -4.63 -2.04 -5.01
CA LYS A 291 -5.24 -0.87 -5.64
C LYS A 291 -6.74 -1.03 -5.86
N ASN A 292 -7.16 -2.20 -6.32
CA ASN A 292 -8.56 -2.51 -6.58
C ASN A 292 -8.85 -3.95 -6.15
N PRO A 293 -9.20 -4.15 -4.86
CA PRO A 293 -9.43 -5.49 -4.33
C PRO A 293 -10.57 -6.19 -5.07
N SER A 294 -10.30 -7.36 -5.63
CA SER A 294 -11.29 -8.16 -6.33
C SER A 294 -11.06 -9.66 -6.08
N MET A 295 -12.14 -10.43 -6.10
CA MET A 295 -12.06 -11.90 -5.95
C MET A 295 -11.31 -12.55 -7.11
N ASP A 296 -11.44 -12.01 -8.33
CA ASP A 296 -10.74 -12.54 -9.50
C ASP A 296 -9.23 -12.36 -9.39
N THR A 297 -8.77 -11.18 -8.95
CA THR A 297 -7.35 -10.92 -8.72
C THR A 297 -6.82 -11.79 -7.58
N LEU A 298 -7.58 -11.97 -6.50
CA LEU A 298 -7.20 -12.83 -5.38
C LEU A 298 -7.06 -14.31 -5.81
N ALA A 299 -7.96 -14.81 -6.65
CA ALA A 299 -7.87 -16.14 -7.24
C ALA A 299 -6.67 -16.28 -8.19
N ALA A 300 -6.33 -15.23 -8.94
CA ALA A 300 -5.15 -15.20 -9.79
C ALA A 300 -3.84 -15.20 -8.97
N MET A 301 -3.78 -14.42 -7.88
CA MET A 301 -2.66 -14.43 -6.94
C MET A 301 -2.45 -15.82 -6.34
N ALA A 302 -3.54 -16.50 -5.96
CA ALA A 302 -3.51 -17.86 -5.44
C ALA A 302 -2.84 -18.84 -6.43
N ARG A 303 -3.21 -18.78 -7.71
CA ARG A 303 -2.59 -19.60 -8.78
C ARG A 303 -1.12 -19.26 -8.98
N ALA A 304 -0.77 -17.97 -8.99
CA ALA A 304 0.60 -17.54 -9.17
C ALA A 304 1.48 -17.98 -7.98
N LYS A 305 0.95 -17.90 -6.75
CA LYS A 305 1.56 -18.48 -5.55
C LYS A 305 1.77 -19.99 -5.70
N ALA A 306 0.75 -20.73 -6.13
CA ALA A 306 0.86 -22.17 -6.35
C ALA A 306 2.01 -22.54 -7.31
N ARG A 307 2.16 -21.78 -8.39
CA ARG A 307 3.27 -21.94 -9.34
C ARG A 307 4.63 -21.61 -8.70
N VAL A 308 4.73 -20.52 -7.93
CA VAL A 308 5.97 -20.17 -7.21
C VAL A 308 6.37 -21.27 -6.22
N LEU A 309 5.42 -21.92 -5.56
CA LEU A 309 5.71 -22.96 -4.57
C LEU A 309 6.20 -24.29 -5.16
N VAL A 310 5.95 -24.54 -6.45
CA VAL A 310 6.37 -25.76 -7.16
C VAL A 310 7.61 -25.53 -8.02
N ASP A 311 7.97 -24.27 -8.27
CA ASP A 311 9.18 -23.94 -9.01
C ASP A 311 10.41 -24.15 -8.11
N GLU A 312 11.09 -25.29 -8.31
CA GLU A 312 12.27 -25.70 -7.55
C GLU A 312 13.45 -24.73 -7.72
N ASP A 313 13.55 -24.07 -8.89
CA ASP A 313 14.64 -23.13 -9.23
C ASP A 313 14.52 -21.79 -8.48
N LEU A 314 13.37 -21.51 -7.86
CA LEU A 314 13.18 -20.27 -7.10
C LEU A 314 13.86 -20.30 -5.72
N PRO A 315 14.40 -19.16 -5.26
CA PRO A 315 15.00 -19.09 -3.93
C PRO A 315 13.99 -19.42 -2.82
N VAL A 316 14.45 -20.14 -1.79
CA VAL A 316 13.63 -20.57 -0.64
C VAL A 316 12.90 -19.39 0.03
N TYR A 317 13.55 -18.24 0.16
CA TYR A 317 12.95 -17.05 0.77
C TYR A 317 11.77 -16.48 -0.04
N VAL A 318 11.75 -16.68 -1.36
CA VAL A 318 10.66 -16.29 -2.25
C VAL A 318 9.48 -17.22 -2.04
N ARG A 319 9.73 -18.53 -2.00
CA ARG A 319 8.70 -19.54 -1.68
C ARG A 319 8.10 -19.30 -0.30
N ALA A 320 8.94 -19.00 0.70
CA ALA A 320 8.48 -18.66 2.05
C ALA A 320 7.58 -17.40 2.07
N ALA A 321 8.02 -16.31 1.43
CA ALA A 321 7.21 -15.08 1.39
C ALA A 321 5.90 -15.25 0.60
N ALA A 322 5.93 -15.99 -0.51
CA ALA A 322 4.72 -16.34 -1.25
C ALA A 322 3.77 -17.20 -0.40
N SER A 323 4.32 -18.07 0.46
CA SER A 323 3.56 -18.85 1.43
C SER A 323 2.80 -17.96 2.42
N GLU A 324 3.47 -16.93 2.96
CA GLU A 324 2.93 -16.02 3.98
C GLU A 324 1.82 -15.10 3.43
N LEU A 325 1.99 -14.54 2.22
CA LEU A 325 1.16 -13.47 1.63
C LEU A 325 -0.37 -13.65 1.72
N LEU A 326 -0.84 -14.90 1.67
CA LEU A 326 -2.26 -15.27 1.81
C LEU A 326 -2.41 -16.49 2.73
N GLY A 327 -1.37 -16.79 3.51
CA GLY A 327 -1.18 -18.05 4.22
C GLY A 327 -1.81 -18.11 5.61
N THR A 328 -2.24 -16.99 6.17
CA THR A 328 -2.94 -16.97 7.45
C THR A 328 -4.44 -16.79 7.21
N MET A 329 -5.25 -17.45 8.06
CA MET A 329 -6.71 -17.32 8.02
C MET A 329 -7.16 -15.86 8.18
N VAL A 330 -6.36 -15.09 8.92
CA VAL A 330 -6.53 -13.64 9.16
C VAL A 330 -6.27 -12.86 7.87
N SER A 331 -5.11 -13.06 7.19
CA SER A 331 -4.79 -12.38 5.93
C SER A 331 -5.82 -12.69 4.82
N ILE A 332 -6.37 -13.91 4.76
CA ILE A 332 -7.42 -14.25 3.77
C ILE A 332 -8.73 -13.54 4.08
N GLN A 333 -9.17 -13.55 5.34
CA GLN A 333 -10.40 -12.88 5.74
C GLN A 333 -10.32 -11.38 5.49
N GLU A 334 -9.17 -10.77 5.78
CA GLU A 334 -8.91 -9.35 5.53
C GLU A 334 -8.85 -9.01 4.04
N ALA A 335 -8.19 -9.85 3.24
CA ALA A 335 -8.22 -9.71 1.79
C ALA A 335 -9.65 -9.77 1.25
N MET A 336 -10.48 -10.69 1.76
CA MET A 336 -11.89 -10.78 1.38
C MET A 336 -12.72 -9.57 1.85
N GLN A 337 -12.45 -9.03 3.04
CA GLN A 337 -13.08 -7.79 3.52
C GLN A 337 -12.75 -6.60 2.62
N MET A 338 -11.48 -6.45 2.21
CA MET A 338 -11.06 -5.41 1.27
C MET A 338 -11.74 -5.55 -0.10
N ALA A 339 -11.99 -6.80 -0.54
CA ALA A 339 -12.68 -7.13 -1.79
C ALA A 339 -14.21 -6.89 -1.77
N ASP A 340 -14.77 -6.28 -0.71
CA ASP A 340 -16.20 -5.96 -0.60
C ASP A 340 -17.09 -7.22 -0.64
N SER A 341 -16.65 -8.30 0.01
CA SER A 341 -17.43 -9.53 0.07
C SER A 341 -18.62 -9.34 1.01
N ARG A 342 -19.82 -9.25 0.46
CA ARG A 342 -21.10 -9.52 1.15
C ARG A 342 -20.88 -10.75 2.03
N GLN A 343 -20.79 -10.59 3.37
CA GLN A 343 -20.40 -11.61 4.36
C GLN A 343 -20.54 -13.04 3.82
N ILE A 344 -19.47 -13.55 3.20
CA ILE A 344 -19.49 -14.87 2.57
C ILE A 344 -19.25 -15.86 3.71
N PRO A 345 -20.13 -16.86 3.88
CA PRO A 345 -19.89 -17.88 4.88
C PRO A 345 -18.52 -18.54 4.61
N PRO A 346 -17.66 -18.68 5.63
CA PRO A 346 -16.36 -19.28 5.45
C PRO A 346 -16.52 -20.73 4.94
N PRO A 347 -15.63 -21.21 4.07
CA PRO A 347 -15.66 -22.60 3.64
C PRO A 347 -15.37 -23.54 4.81
N SER A 348 -16.00 -24.73 4.79
CA SER A 348 -15.81 -25.77 5.81
C SER A 348 -14.33 -26.06 6.04
N GLU A 349 -13.88 -25.92 7.29
CA GLU A 349 -12.48 -26.17 7.65
C GLU A 349 -12.07 -27.62 7.43
N ALA A 350 -12.98 -28.57 7.65
CA ALA A 350 -12.70 -29.99 7.45
C ALA A 350 -12.33 -30.27 5.99
N LEU A 351 -13.11 -29.72 5.05
CA LEU A 351 -12.84 -29.83 3.62
C LEU A 351 -11.51 -29.17 3.22
N VAL A 352 -11.28 -27.95 3.70
CA VAL A 352 -10.05 -27.19 3.42
C VAL A 352 -8.81 -27.95 3.90
N LYS A 353 -8.85 -28.46 5.13
CA LYS A 353 -7.72 -29.20 5.73
C LYS A 353 -7.48 -30.51 4.99
N ALA A 354 -8.54 -31.27 4.72
CA ALA A 354 -8.45 -32.54 4.01
C ALA A 354 -7.87 -32.36 2.59
N VAL A 355 -8.40 -31.43 1.79
CA VAL A 355 -7.86 -31.17 0.44
C VAL A 355 -6.41 -30.68 0.52
N GLY A 356 -6.07 -29.83 1.49
CA GLY A 356 -4.70 -29.37 1.70
C GLY A 356 -3.72 -30.50 2.07
N GLU A 357 -4.15 -31.44 2.92
CA GLU A 357 -3.36 -32.64 3.25
C GLU A 357 -3.15 -33.55 2.04
N VAL A 358 -4.18 -33.71 1.19
CA VAL A 358 -4.04 -34.43 -0.08
C VAL A 358 -3.00 -33.76 -0.97
N PHE A 359 -3.12 -32.45 -1.19
CA PHE A 359 -2.18 -31.72 -2.04
C PHE A 359 -0.75 -31.73 -1.51
N ARG A 360 -0.56 -31.67 -0.18
CA ARG A 360 0.76 -31.80 0.45
C ARG A 360 1.37 -33.20 0.24
N GLY A 361 0.55 -34.23 0.14
CA GLY A 361 0.98 -35.61 -0.06
C GLY A 361 1.26 -36.00 -1.51
N GLU A 362 0.92 -35.16 -2.49
CA GLU A 362 1.20 -35.41 -3.91
C GLU A 362 2.61 -34.92 -4.29
N HIS A 363 3.19 -35.52 -5.34
CA HIS A 363 4.45 -35.06 -5.92
C HIS A 363 4.35 -33.60 -6.38
N GLU A 364 5.47 -32.88 -6.32
CA GLU A 364 5.53 -31.48 -6.73
C GLU A 364 4.94 -31.28 -8.13
N GLY A 365 3.94 -30.41 -8.24
CA GLY A 365 3.24 -30.09 -9.49
C GLY A 365 1.99 -30.92 -9.82
N ALA A 366 1.80 -32.11 -9.25
CA ALA A 366 0.61 -32.93 -9.53
C ALA A 366 -0.69 -32.28 -9.03
N TRP A 367 -0.61 -31.67 -7.83
CA TRP A 367 -1.74 -30.98 -7.21
C TRP A 367 -2.16 -29.71 -7.97
N ILE A 368 -1.27 -29.10 -8.77
CA ILE A 368 -1.58 -27.91 -9.58
C ILE A 368 -2.68 -28.23 -10.60
N GLY A 369 -2.64 -29.42 -11.22
CA GLY A 369 -3.69 -29.84 -12.16
C GLY A 369 -5.05 -29.97 -11.48
N ALA A 370 -5.08 -30.56 -10.29
CA ALA A 370 -6.29 -30.65 -9.48
C ALA A 370 -6.79 -29.26 -9.03
N TYR A 371 -5.88 -28.38 -8.62
CA TYR A 371 -6.18 -26.99 -8.25
C TYR A 371 -6.77 -26.21 -9.44
N ILE A 372 -6.18 -26.32 -10.63
CA ILE A 372 -6.69 -25.66 -11.86
C ILE A 372 -8.08 -26.19 -12.23
N ASN A 373 -8.34 -27.49 -12.05
CA ASN A 373 -9.67 -28.05 -12.31
C ASN A 373 -10.72 -27.50 -11.34
N LEU A 374 -10.38 -27.39 -10.05
CA LEU A 374 -11.25 -26.75 -9.06
C LEU A 374 -11.50 -25.27 -9.40
N GLU A 375 -10.45 -24.56 -9.80
CA GLU A 375 -10.52 -23.15 -10.17
C GLU A 375 -11.38 -22.90 -11.41
N ARG A 376 -11.29 -23.78 -12.43
CA ARG A 376 -12.08 -23.72 -13.67
C ARG A 376 -13.55 -24.13 -13.49
N ALA A 377 -13.93 -24.71 -12.37
CA ALA A 377 -15.31 -25.09 -12.11
C ALA A 377 -16.20 -23.84 -12.07
N ASP A 378 -17.09 -23.72 -13.05
CA ASP A 378 -18.00 -22.58 -13.26
C ASP A 378 -19.27 -22.65 -12.40
N LYS A 379 -19.57 -23.83 -11.82
CA LYS A 379 -20.78 -24.09 -11.03
C LYS A 379 -20.47 -24.83 -9.72
N PRO A 380 -21.27 -24.63 -8.65
CA PRO A 380 -21.13 -25.34 -7.38
C PRO A 380 -21.04 -26.85 -7.53
N ASP A 381 -21.96 -27.46 -8.29
CA ASP A 381 -22.03 -28.92 -8.45
C ASP A 381 -20.74 -29.50 -9.03
N LYS A 382 -20.19 -28.85 -10.07
CA LYS A 382 -18.93 -29.27 -10.70
C LYS A 382 -17.75 -29.12 -9.74
N PHE A 383 -17.74 -28.06 -8.95
CA PHE A 383 -16.66 -27.80 -7.99
C PHE A 383 -16.65 -28.85 -6.88
N TYR A 384 -17.79 -29.08 -6.22
CA TYR A 384 -17.87 -30.06 -5.14
C TYR A 384 -17.75 -31.50 -5.64
N ALA A 385 -18.17 -31.81 -6.87
CA ALA A 385 -17.88 -33.10 -7.49
C ALA A 385 -16.36 -33.33 -7.66
N GLU A 386 -15.62 -32.30 -8.06
CA GLU A 386 -14.17 -32.42 -8.19
C GLU A 386 -13.47 -32.50 -6.83
N VAL A 387 -13.96 -31.77 -5.80
CA VAL A 387 -13.51 -31.95 -4.39
C VAL A 387 -13.75 -33.38 -3.93
N ALA A 388 -14.95 -33.92 -4.15
CA ALA A 388 -15.29 -35.30 -3.77
C ALA A 388 -14.38 -36.32 -4.45
N LYS A 389 -14.04 -36.11 -5.72
CA LYS A 389 -13.14 -36.97 -6.50
C LYS A 389 -11.70 -36.92 -5.98
N ILE A 390 -11.20 -35.74 -5.59
CA ILE A 390 -9.89 -35.58 -4.93
C ILE A 390 -9.86 -36.38 -3.63
N LEU A 391 -10.85 -36.16 -2.75
CA LEU A 391 -10.93 -36.83 -1.45
C LEU A 391 -11.11 -38.34 -1.57
N SER A 392 -11.98 -38.81 -2.47
CA SER A 392 -12.22 -40.25 -2.67
C SER A 392 -10.98 -40.99 -3.16
N ARG A 393 -10.23 -40.40 -4.10
CA ARG A 393 -8.96 -40.97 -4.58
C ARG A 393 -7.92 -41.05 -3.47
N ALA A 394 -7.85 -40.01 -2.64
CA ALA A 394 -6.95 -39.99 -1.49
C ALA A 394 -7.38 -40.99 -0.42
N LEU A 395 -8.67 -41.12 -0.13
CA LEU A 395 -9.21 -42.04 0.86
C LEU A 395 -8.89 -43.49 0.49
N ALA A 396 -9.10 -43.87 -0.77
CA ALA A 396 -8.79 -45.20 -1.27
C ALA A 396 -7.29 -45.57 -1.16
N ARG A 397 -6.39 -44.56 -1.23
CA ARG A 397 -4.95 -44.74 -0.97
C ARG A 397 -4.66 -44.80 0.54
N ALA A 398 -5.26 -43.90 1.32
CA ALA A 398 -5.04 -43.75 2.75
C ALA A 398 -5.54 -44.94 3.59
N GLU A 399 -6.64 -45.58 3.20
CA GLU A 399 -7.18 -46.76 3.90
C GLU A 399 -6.18 -47.93 3.92
N LYS A 400 -5.23 -47.97 2.97
CA LYS A 400 -4.20 -48.99 2.90
C LYS A 400 -2.94 -48.65 3.69
N GLU A 401 -2.65 -47.38 3.93
CA GLU A 401 -1.32 -46.91 4.36
C GLU A 401 -1.32 -45.98 5.58
N ARG A 402 -2.39 -45.20 5.83
CA ARG A 402 -2.45 -44.17 6.88
C ARG A 402 -3.86 -44.01 7.48
N LYS A 403 -4.17 -44.81 8.50
CA LYS A 403 -5.49 -44.83 9.17
C LYS A 403 -5.96 -43.47 9.72
N TRP A 404 -5.05 -42.62 10.19
CA TRP A 404 -5.41 -41.29 10.71
C TRP A 404 -5.87 -40.35 9.58
N LEU A 405 -5.19 -40.39 8.42
CA LEU A 405 -5.55 -39.61 7.24
C LEU A 405 -6.91 -40.06 6.68
N ALA A 406 -7.17 -41.38 6.67
CA ALA A 406 -8.45 -41.93 6.24
C ALA A 406 -9.63 -41.43 7.10
N LYS A 407 -9.43 -41.26 8.42
CA LYS A 407 -10.45 -40.69 9.31
C LYS A 407 -10.76 -39.23 8.95
N ASN A 408 -9.73 -38.39 8.79
CA ASN A 408 -9.90 -36.98 8.41
C ASN A 408 -10.59 -36.84 7.04
N LEU A 409 -10.21 -37.67 6.07
CA LEU A 409 -10.81 -37.68 4.73
C LEU A 409 -12.28 -38.10 4.77
N LYS A 410 -12.65 -39.04 5.64
CA LYS A 410 -14.04 -39.47 5.83
C LYS A 410 -14.89 -38.37 6.47
N GLU A 411 -14.41 -37.72 7.52
CA GLU A 411 -15.07 -36.57 8.16
C GLU A 411 -15.27 -35.42 7.15
N ALA A 412 -14.28 -35.17 6.29
CA ALA A 412 -14.39 -34.19 5.22
C ALA A 412 -15.43 -34.61 4.15
N MET A 413 -15.47 -35.88 3.76
CA MET A 413 -16.50 -36.38 2.83
C MET A 413 -17.91 -36.24 3.40
N ASP A 414 -18.10 -36.53 4.70
CA ASP A 414 -19.39 -36.36 5.37
C ASP A 414 -19.80 -34.87 5.38
N SER A 415 -18.82 -33.97 5.56
CA SER A 415 -19.02 -32.52 5.52
C SER A 415 -19.52 -31.98 4.16
N LEU A 416 -19.30 -32.68 3.04
CA LEU A 416 -19.85 -32.29 1.73
C LEU A 416 -21.38 -32.32 1.68
N THR A 417 -22.00 -33.11 2.58
CA THR A 417 -23.47 -33.24 2.67
C THR A 417 -24.10 -32.29 3.70
N SER A 418 -23.28 -31.49 4.38
CA SER A 418 -23.75 -30.53 5.38
C SER A 418 -24.57 -29.41 4.76
N GLU A 419 -25.53 -28.90 5.53
CA GLU A 419 -26.40 -27.78 5.16
C GLU A 419 -25.59 -26.51 4.78
N GLU A 420 -24.39 -26.32 5.36
CA GLU A 420 -23.47 -25.23 5.00
C GLU A 420 -22.98 -25.34 3.55
N VAL A 421 -22.59 -26.53 3.08
CA VAL A 421 -22.13 -26.76 1.70
C VAL A 421 -23.29 -26.66 0.72
N LEU A 422 -24.48 -27.12 1.13
CA LEU A 422 -25.72 -27.03 0.36
C LEU A 422 -26.24 -25.59 0.28
N SER A 423 -26.02 -24.76 1.31
CA SER A 423 -26.36 -23.33 1.32
C SER A 423 -25.44 -22.48 0.42
N ALA A 424 -24.20 -22.95 0.17
CA ALA A 424 -23.26 -22.33 -0.77
C ALA A 424 -23.62 -22.54 -2.25
N HIS A 425 -24.79 -23.15 -2.55
CA HIS A 425 -25.31 -23.35 -3.90
C HIS A 425 -25.98 -22.09 -4.49
N ASP A 426 -26.00 -20.96 -3.78
CA ASP A 426 -26.36 -19.68 -4.38
C ASP A 426 -25.34 -19.29 -5.46
N GLN A 427 -25.76 -19.37 -6.72
CA GLN A 427 -24.93 -19.06 -7.89
C GLN A 427 -24.32 -17.65 -7.83
N ARG A 428 -24.93 -16.72 -7.08
CA ARG A 428 -24.45 -15.33 -6.97
C ARG A 428 -23.23 -15.19 -6.05
N THR A 429 -23.09 -16.03 -5.03
CA THR A 429 -22.00 -15.94 -4.03
C THR A 429 -20.93 -17.00 -4.26
N PHE A 430 -21.23 -18.03 -5.06
CA PHE A 430 -20.34 -19.14 -5.37
C PHE A 430 -18.94 -18.75 -5.89
N PRO A 431 -18.74 -17.81 -6.83
CA PRO A 431 -17.40 -17.47 -7.33
C PRO A 431 -16.45 -17.00 -6.22
N ALA A 432 -17.00 -16.24 -5.28
CA ALA A 432 -16.24 -15.69 -4.18
C ALA A 432 -16.02 -16.74 -3.07
N HIS A 433 -17.02 -17.59 -2.78
CA HIS A 433 -16.84 -18.75 -1.90
C HIS A 433 -15.78 -19.73 -2.42
N LYS A 434 -15.83 -20.07 -3.71
CA LYS A 434 -14.83 -20.92 -4.39
C LYS A 434 -13.42 -20.35 -4.23
N THR A 435 -13.27 -19.05 -4.46
CA THR A 435 -11.99 -18.37 -4.32
C THR A 435 -11.47 -18.45 -2.88
N ALA A 436 -12.34 -18.19 -1.89
CA ALA A 436 -12.01 -18.33 -0.47
C ALA A 436 -11.57 -19.75 -0.10
N PHE A 437 -12.27 -20.76 -0.62
CA PHE A 437 -11.91 -22.17 -0.43
C PHE A 437 -10.51 -22.47 -0.97
N LEU A 438 -10.25 -22.11 -2.23
CA LEU A 438 -8.97 -22.38 -2.90
C LEU A 438 -7.79 -21.71 -2.19
N LEU A 439 -7.96 -20.45 -1.76
CA LEU A 439 -6.97 -19.73 -0.97
C LEU A 439 -6.64 -20.42 0.34
N ARG A 440 -7.68 -20.84 1.06
CA ARG A 440 -7.52 -21.54 2.33
C ARG A 440 -6.87 -22.91 2.18
N VAL A 441 -7.12 -23.61 1.08
CA VAL A 441 -6.40 -24.85 0.74
C VAL A 441 -4.92 -24.57 0.54
N LEU A 442 -4.55 -23.55 -0.24
CA LEU A 442 -3.13 -23.18 -0.41
C LEU A 442 -2.47 -22.76 0.90
N ALA A 443 -3.20 -22.08 1.78
CA ALA A 443 -2.73 -21.70 3.11
C ALA A 443 -2.52 -22.92 4.02
N SER A 444 -3.46 -23.87 4.03
CA SER A 444 -3.38 -25.08 4.86
C SER A 444 -2.23 -26.00 4.44
N MET A 445 -1.76 -25.89 3.19
CA MET A 445 -0.60 -26.66 2.73
C MET A 445 0.67 -26.40 3.54
N GLN A 446 0.80 -25.26 4.26
CA GLN A 446 1.97 -24.86 5.06
C GLN A 446 3.25 -25.53 4.57
N TYR A 447 3.82 -25.01 3.48
CA TYR A 447 5.11 -25.47 2.98
C TYR A 447 6.13 -25.35 4.12
N GLN A 448 6.48 -26.48 4.75
CA GLN A 448 7.69 -26.55 5.53
C GLN A 448 8.80 -26.52 4.48
N PRO A 449 9.59 -25.44 4.35
CA PRO A 449 10.81 -25.53 3.57
C PRO A 449 11.53 -26.76 4.09
N ALA A 450 11.74 -27.74 3.21
CA ALA A 450 12.35 -29.01 3.55
C ALA A 450 13.48 -28.71 4.53
N LYS A 451 13.40 -29.32 5.73
CA LYS A 451 14.34 -29.12 6.84
C LYS A 451 15.67 -28.67 6.26
N LEU A 452 16.04 -27.41 6.50
CA LEU A 452 17.42 -26.97 6.36
C LEU A 452 18.23 -28.11 6.98
N LYS A 453 18.88 -28.92 6.15
CA LYS A 453 20.01 -29.69 6.61
C LYS A 453 20.94 -28.59 7.05
N ALA A 454 20.90 -28.31 8.36
CA ALA A 454 21.94 -27.54 9.00
C ALA A 454 23.23 -28.13 8.46
N ASP A 455 23.99 -27.29 7.80
CA ASP A 455 25.29 -27.64 7.24
C ASP A 455 25.97 -28.58 8.22
N GLU A 456 26.25 -29.81 7.77
CA GLU A 456 27.22 -30.63 8.46
C GLU A 456 28.45 -29.73 8.62
N PRO A 457 28.96 -29.52 9.84
CA PRO A 457 30.14 -28.70 10.00
C PRO A 457 31.23 -29.36 9.15
N VAL A 458 31.72 -28.63 8.17
CA VAL A 458 32.93 -29.00 7.43
C VAL A 458 34.03 -29.13 8.48
N GLN A 459 34.30 -30.37 8.87
CA GLN A 459 35.46 -30.75 9.65
C GLN A 459 36.68 -30.69 8.73
N GLY A 460 37.71 -29.94 9.16
CA GLY A 460 39.04 -29.91 8.54
C GLY A 460 39.10 -29.02 7.30
N GLU A 461 40.12 -28.18 7.10
CA GLU A 461 41.53 -28.39 7.43
C GLU A 461 42.17 -27.16 8.06
N GLU A 462 42.93 -27.41 9.12
CA GLU A 462 44.05 -26.58 9.57
C GLU A 462 45.21 -26.69 8.56
N ALA A 463 45.77 -25.55 8.16
CA ALA A 463 47.21 -25.24 8.13
C ALA A 463 47.44 -23.81 7.67
#